data_AF-A0A3M1UAY5-F1
#
_entry.id   AF-A0A3M1UAY5-F1
#
_cell.length_a   1.000
_cell.length_b   1.000
_cell.length_c   1.000
_cell.angle_alpha   90.00
_cell.angle_beta   90.00
_cell.angle_gamma   90.00
#
_symmetry.space_group_name_H-M   'P 1'
#
loop_
_entity.id
_entity.type
_entity.pdbx_description
1 polymer ?
#
loop_
_entity_poly.entity_id
_entity_poly.type
_entity_poly.pdbx_seq_one_letter_code
_entity_poly.pdbx_strand_id
1 'polypeptide(L)'
;LYGCTIGMDKAERLDYRDSMMNHAMVFAGVNLDEEGNPTAWRVENSWGQEGGDKGYLVMTDRWFDEYVYEVAVDVRLLPKSLQSVLEQEPIPLPPWDPMGALALKR
;
A
#
# COMPACT_ATOMS: atom_id res chain seq x y z
N LEU A 1 -8.73 -19.95 -14.54
CA LEU A 1 -7.91 -21.15 -14.32
C LEU A 1 -8.69 -22.26 -13.60
N TYR A 2 -9.26 -21.98 -12.41
CA TYR A 2 -9.96 -23.01 -11.61
C TYR A 2 -11.49 -22.98 -11.67
N GLY A 3 -12.09 -22.15 -12.54
CA GLY A 3 -13.55 -22.06 -12.68
C GLY A 3 -14.26 -21.38 -11.50
N CYS A 4 -13.52 -20.74 -10.59
CA CYS A 4 -14.07 -19.94 -9.49
C CYS A 4 -13.65 -18.47 -9.63
N THR A 5 -14.46 -17.58 -9.04
CA THR A 5 -14.18 -16.14 -8.96
C THR A 5 -13.62 -15.84 -7.56
N ILE A 6 -12.48 -15.17 -7.52
CA ILE A 6 -11.99 -14.50 -6.30
C ILE A 6 -12.61 -13.11 -6.32
N GLY A 7 -13.51 -12.81 -5.38
CA GLY A 7 -14.51 -11.76 -5.57
C GLY A 7 -14.68 -10.77 -4.42
N MET A 8 -13.75 -10.70 -3.46
CA MET A 8 -13.81 -9.70 -2.39
C MET A 8 -13.19 -8.38 -2.83
N ASP A 9 -13.88 -7.28 -2.57
CA ASP A 9 -13.32 -5.94 -2.70
C ASP A 9 -12.31 -5.65 -1.56
N LYS A 10 -11.64 -4.49 -1.62
CA LYS A 10 -10.58 -4.15 -0.65
C LYS A 10 -11.09 -4.05 0.78
N ALA A 11 -12.32 -3.55 0.99
CA ALA A 11 -12.91 -3.40 2.31
C ALA A 11 -13.33 -4.77 2.87
N GLU A 12 -14.00 -5.58 2.06
CA GLU A 12 -14.36 -6.96 2.40
C GLU A 12 -13.12 -7.77 2.79
N ARG A 13 -12.01 -7.61 2.07
CA ARG A 13 -10.75 -8.31 2.42
C ARG A 13 -10.19 -7.87 3.78
N LEU A 14 -10.36 -6.61 4.19
CA LEU A 14 -9.98 -6.14 5.53
C LEU A 14 -10.92 -6.69 6.61
N ASP A 15 -12.24 -6.58 6.38
CA ASP A 15 -13.28 -6.99 7.34
C ASP A 15 -13.21 -8.49 7.65
N TYR A 16 -13.00 -9.30 6.61
CA TYR A 16 -12.89 -10.76 6.72
C TYR A 16 -11.45 -11.25 6.95
N ARG A 17 -10.49 -10.34 7.12
CA ARG A 17 -9.06 -10.62 7.34
C ARG A 17 -8.40 -11.50 6.27
N ASP A 18 -8.90 -11.42 5.05
CA ASP A 18 -8.25 -12.00 3.87
C ASP A 18 -7.01 -11.19 3.47
N SER A 19 -7.00 -9.88 3.76
CA SER A 19 -5.86 -9.00 3.50
C SER A 19 -5.66 -7.95 4.60
N MET A 20 -4.40 -7.58 4.82
CA MET A 20 -3.95 -6.52 5.74
C MET A 20 -2.50 -6.15 5.37
N MET A 21 -2.01 -4.99 5.82
CA MET A 21 -0.59 -4.65 5.65
C MET A 21 0.28 -5.72 6.32
N ASN A 22 1.31 -6.21 5.62
CA ASN A 22 2.19 -7.25 6.14
C ASN A 22 3.69 -6.91 6.01
N HIS A 23 4.04 -5.95 5.15
CA HIS A 23 5.42 -5.64 4.80
C HIS A 23 5.55 -4.17 4.39
N ALA A 24 6.70 -3.58 4.73
CA ALA A 24 7.05 -2.21 4.35
C ALA A 24 8.18 -2.23 3.31
N MET A 25 8.02 -1.41 2.27
CA MET A 25 8.97 -1.25 1.17
C MET A 25 9.06 0.24 0.78
N VAL A 26 9.95 0.58 -0.17
CA VAL A 26 10.20 1.98 -0.54
C VAL A 26 9.90 2.21 -2.03
N PHE A 27 9.12 3.25 -2.35
CA PHE A 27 8.96 3.70 -3.73
C PHE A 27 10.22 4.41 -4.22
N ALA A 28 10.77 3.95 -5.35
CA ALA A 28 11.98 4.49 -5.97
C ALA A 28 11.72 5.10 -7.36
N GLY A 29 10.51 4.98 -7.88
CA GLY A 29 10.12 5.59 -9.14
C GLY A 29 8.69 5.24 -9.55
N VAL A 30 8.15 6.00 -10.50
CA VAL A 30 6.84 5.77 -11.11
C VAL A 30 6.95 5.92 -12.62
N ASN A 31 6.26 5.05 -13.36
CA ASN A 31 6.06 5.17 -14.80
C ASN A 31 4.71 5.83 -15.05
N LEU A 32 4.70 6.91 -15.83
CA LEU A 32 3.50 7.64 -16.22
C LEU A 32 3.19 7.38 -17.70
N ASP A 33 1.91 7.29 -18.04
CA ASP A 33 1.46 7.30 -19.44
C ASP A 33 1.52 8.73 -20.04
N GLU A 34 1.08 8.87 -21.30
CA GLU A 34 1.09 10.16 -22.02
C GLU A 34 0.17 11.22 -21.38
N GLU A 35 -0.82 10.80 -20.60
CA GLU A 35 -1.77 11.68 -19.88
C GLU A 35 -1.27 12.03 -18.47
N GLY A 36 -0.18 11.41 -18.02
CA GLY A 36 0.40 11.61 -16.70
C GLY A 36 -0.15 10.68 -15.61
N ASN A 37 -0.90 9.64 -15.97
CA ASN A 37 -1.43 8.67 -15.01
C ASN A 37 -0.38 7.60 -14.67
N PRO A 38 -0.28 7.16 -13.41
CA PRO A 38 0.60 6.06 -13.03
C PRO A 38 0.17 4.75 -13.68
N THR A 39 1.15 4.00 -14.19
CA THR A 39 0.94 2.66 -14.78
C THR A 39 1.71 1.58 -14.04
N ALA A 40 2.88 1.94 -13.50
CA ALA A 40 3.70 1.06 -12.69
C ALA A 40 4.59 1.84 -11.72
N TRP A 41 4.90 1.20 -10.59
CA TRP A 41 5.71 1.71 -9.51
C TRP A 41 6.96 0.84 -9.38
N ARG A 42 8.13 1.47 -9.30
CA ARG A 42 9.38 0.81 -8.97
C ARG A 42 9.52 0.79 -7.45
N VAL A 43 9.68 -0.39 -6.88
CA VAL A 43 9.69 -0.61 -5.43
C VAL A 43 11.01 -1.24 -5.02
N GLU A 44 11.75 -0.60 -4.12
CA GLU A 44 12.92 -1.18 -3.46
C GLU A 44 12.47 -2.08 -2.32
N ASN A 45 12.93 -3.34 -2.34
CA ASN A 45 12.66 -4.32 -1.30
C ASN A 45 13.91 -4.58 -0.44
N SER A 46 13.73 -5.22 0.72
CA SER A 46 14.78 -5.44 1.74
C SER A 46 15.25 -6.90 1.83
N TRP A 47 15.02 -7.72 0.80
CA TRP A 47 15.35 -9.15 0.78
C TRP A 47 16.66 -9.49 0.05
N GLY A 48 17.55 -8.51 -0.12
CA GLY A 48 18.79 -8.68 -0.88
C GLY A 48 18.59 -8.56 -2.39
N GLN A 49 19.64 -8.84 -3.16
CA GLN A 49 19.68 -8.58 -4.60
C GLN A 49 19.13 -9.74 -5.46
N GLU A 50 18.93 -10.92 -4.87
CA GLU A 50 18.48 -12.11 -5.61
C GLU A 50 16.99 -12.06 -5.99
N GLY A 51 16.19 -11.30 -5.24
CA GLY A 51 14.76 -11.10 -5.53
C GLY A 51 14.51 -10.00 -6.55
N GLY A 52 13.61 -10.26 -7.51
CA GLY A 52 13.22 -9.28 -8.53
C GLY A 52 14.38 -8.88 -9.46
N ASP A 53 14.44 -7.60 -9.85
CA ASP A 53 15.57 -7.03 -10.58
C ASP A 53 16.51 -6.34 -9.59
N LYS A 54 17.53 -7.08 -9.13
CA LYS A 54 18.55 -6.58 -8.17
C LYS A 54 17.95 -6.01 -6.89
N GLY A 55 16.92 -6.66 -6.34
CA GLY A 55 16.21 -6.22 -5.14
C GLY A 55 15.03 -5.27 -5.41
N TYR A 56 14.78 -4.90 -6.68
CA TYR A 56 13.63 -4.09 -7.05
C TYR A 56 12.48 -4.93 -7.60
N LEU A 57 11.27 -4.50 -7.27
CA LEU A 57 10.02 -5.01 -7.80
C LEU A 57 9.37 -3.97 -8.71
N VAL A 58 8.54 -4.45 -9.63
CA VAL A 58 7.61 -3.63 -10.41
C VAL A 58 6.21 -3.95 -9.94
N MET A 59 5.50 -2.93 -9.49
CA MET A 59 4.14 -3.03 -8.97
C MET A 59 3.21 -2.27 -9.90
N THR A 60 2.19 -2.93 -10.45
CA THR A 60 1.23 -2.24 -11.31
C THR A 60 0.39 -1.26 -10.51
N ASP A 61 -0.14 -0.22 -11.16
CA ASP A 61 -1.01 0.74 -10.50
C ASP A 61 -2.28 0.09 -9.91
N ARG A 62 -2.87 -0.87 -10.64
CA ARG A 62 -3.97 -1.69 -10.10
C ARG A 62 -3.59 -2.47 -8.84
N TRP A 63 -2.34 -2.94 -8.72
CA TRP A 63 -1.91 -3.62 -7.50
C TRP A 63 -1.77 -2.63 -6.33
N PHE A 64 -1.29 -1.41 -6.61
CA PHE A 64 -1.27 -0.31 -5.65
C PHE A 64 -2.66 -0.10 -5.06
N ASP A 65 -3.67 0.06 -5.91
CA ASP A 65 -5.06 0.29 -5.51
C ASP A 65 -5.59 -0.81 -4.60
N GLU A 66 -5.30 -2.07 -4.89
CA GLU A 66 -5.89 -3.22 -4.21
C GLU A 66 -5.19 -3.57 -2.90
N TYR A 67 -3.88 -3.33 -2.76
CA TYR A 67 -3.05 -3.93 -1.70
C TYR A 67 -2.10 -2.97 -0.96
N VAL A 68 -1.96 -1.71 -1.40
CA VAL A 68 -1.25 -0.69 -0.60
C VAL A 68 -2.23 -0.04 0.37
N TYR A 69 -1.88 -0.01 1.66
CA TYR A 69 -2.74 0.53 2.73
C TYR A 69 -2.24 1.86 3.29
N GLU A 70 -0.93 2.08 3.32
CA GLU A 70 -0.32 3.25 3.94
C GLU A 70 0.86 3.74 3.09
N VAL A 71 1.02 5.06 3.05
CA VAL A 71 2.21 5.75 2.53
C VAL A 71 2.64 6.83 3.51
N ALA A 72 3.94 6.96 3.71
CA ALA A 72 4.51 8.05 4.49
C ALA A 72 5.02 9.14 3.54
N VAL A 73 4.52 10.37 3.71
CA VAL A 73 4.92 11.54 2.92
C VAL A 73 5.21 12.72 3.83
N ASP A 74 6.01 13.67 3.33
CA ASP A 74 6.26 14.92 4.05
C ASP A 74 4.97 15.75 4.13
N VAL A 75 4.59 16.17 5.34
CA VAL A 75 3.35 16.94 5.58
C VAL A 75 3.30 18.23 4.75
N ARG A 76 4.46 18.82 4.42
CA ARG A 76 4.55 20.03 3.58
C ARG A 76 4.06 19.82 2.16
N LEU A 77 4.02 18.57 1.68
CA LEU A 77 3.50 18.20 0.36
C LEU A 77 1.98 18.04 0.34
N LEU A 78 1.34 17.94 1.51
CA LEU A 78 -0.10 17.76 1.60
C LEU A 78 -0.85 19.09 1.36
N PRO A 79 -2.01 19.07 0.69
CA PRO A 79 -2.94 20.19 0.69
C PRO A 79 -3.31 20.60 2.13
N LYS A 80 -3.55 21.91 2.35
CA LYS A 80 -3.91 22.43 3.68
C LYS A 80 -5.11 21.73 4.32
N SER A 81 -6.08 21.29 3.51
CA SER A 81 -7.25 20.54 3.99
C SER A 81 -6.89 19.19 4.63
N LEU A 82 -5.87 18.50 4.12
CA LEU A 82 -5.37 17.26 4.72
C LEU A 82 -4.48 17.53 5.93
N GLN A 83 -3.70 18.62 5.92
CA GLN A 83 -2.92 19.01 7.10
C GLN A 83 -3.82 19.26 8.32
N SER A 84 -4.98 19.91 8.13
CA SER A 84 -5.94 20.13 9.22
C SER A 84 -6.58 18.86 9.79
N VAL A 85 -6.50 17.72 9.09
CA VAL A 85 -6.97 16.43 9.64
C VAL A 85 -6.08 15.99 10.81
N LEU A 86 -4.78 16.34 10.79
CA LEU A 86 -3.82 16.00 11.84
C LEU A 86 -4.10 16.72 13.17
N GLU A 87 -4.91 17.79 13.16
CA GLU A 87 -5.27 18.58 14.34
C GLU A 87 -6.55 18.07 15.02
N GLN A 88 -7.24 17.10 14.42
CA GLN A 88 -8.48 16.54 14.95
C GLN A 88 -8.18 15.50 16.04
N GLU A 89 -9.15 15.27 16.93
CA GLU A 89 -9.07 14.18 17.89
C GLU A 89 -9.09 12.83 17.13
N PRO A 90 -8.06 11.96 17.30
CA PRO A 90 -8.00 10.69 16.61
C PRO A 90 -9.14 9.75 17.02
N ILE A 91 -9.66 8.99 16.05
CA ILE A 91 -10.64 7.93 16.34
C ILE A 91 -9.89 6.72 16.90
N PRO A 92 -10.12 6.30 18.15
CA PRO A 92 -9.46 5.12 18.69
C PRO A 92 -10.04 3.85 18.05
N LEU A 93 -9.16 3.03 17.47
CA LEU A 93 -9.50 1.72 16.94
C LEU A 93 -9.18 0.61 17.96
N PRO A 94 -9.86 -0.54 17.92
CA PRO A 94 -9.53 -1.68 18.76
C PRO A 94 -8.08 -2.17 18.52
N PRO A 95 -7.39 -2.72 19.54
CA PRO A 95 -6.00 -3.18 19.39
C PRO A 95 -5.77 -4.26 18.32
N TRP A 96 -6.82 -4.96 17.90
CA TRP A 96 -6.77 -6.01 16.88
C TRP A 96 -7.23 -5.54 15.49
N ASP A 97 -7.49 -4.24 15.31
CA ASP A 97 -7.89 -3.68 14.02
C ASP A 97 -6.83 -3.97 12.94
N PRO A 98 -7.21 -4.38 11.71
CA PRO A 98 -6.26 -4.70 10.64
C PRO A 98 -5.39 -3.50 10.21
N MET A 99 -5.81 -2.26 10.48
CA MET A 99 -4.99 -1.07 10.23
C MET A 99 -3.89 -0.86 11.28
N GLY A 100 -3.93 -1.60 12.40
CA GLY A 100 -2.83 -1.67 13.37
C GLY A 100 -1.80 -2.74 13.04
N ALA A 101 -1.88 -3.36 11.86
CA ALA A 101 -0.96 -4.40 11.45
C ALA A 101 0.49 -3.89 11.53
N LEU A 102 1.30 -4.56 12.34
CA LEU A 102 2.73 -4.32 12.35
C LEU A 102 3.34 -5.10 11.19
N ALA A 103 4.32 -4.52 10.50
CA ALA A 103 5.17 -5.23 9.54
C ALA A 103 6.05 -6.25 10.29
N LEU A 104 5.40 -7.31 10.76
CA LEU A 104 6.02 -8.40 11.50
C LEU A 104 6.58 -9.37 10.47
N LYS A 105 7.90 -9.55 10.51
CA LYS A 105 8.51 -10.72 9.91
C LYS A 105 7.98 -11.95 10.65
N ARG A 106 7.04 -12.67 10.04
CA ARG A 106 6.70 -14.02 10.48
C ARG A 106 7.87 -14.96 10.20
#